data_AF-A0A846V649-F1
#
_entry.id   AF-A0A846V649-F1
#
_cell.length_a   1.000
_cell.length_b   1.000
_cell.length_c   1.000
_cell.angle_alpha   90.00
_cell.angle_beta   90.00
_cell.angle_gamma   90.00
#
_symmetry.space_group_name_H-M   'P 1'
#
loop_
_entity.id
_entity.type
_entity.pdbx_description
1 polymer ?
#
loop_
_entity_poly.entity_id
_entity_poly.type
_entity_poly.pdbx_seq_one_letter_code
_entity_poly.pdbx_strand_id
1 'polypeptide(L)'
;MPHAQAQSYFGSPVEGTLCHAGETVMFACPSGQKQIAVCAAATGGSPFGTLHYRFGSSSNTELEFPARPMPPREFAGGNSLGDGGRGTLVYLRLNNGDTSYTVYAEAVNPTYQGTDASERSGVIVERHGKLLATRKCDAQARTYSGMLLDPKFLGDAVPLDPKVPPGFPTYKQP
;
A
#
# COMPACT_ATOMS: atom_id res chain seq x y z
N MET A 1 28.17 -5.98 13.14
CA MET A 1 27.50 -5.72 11.85
C MET A 1 26.01 -5.53 12.13
N PRO A 2 25.42 -4.33 11.97
CA PRO A 2 23.97 -4.20 12.07
C PRO A 2 23.36 -4.89 10.85
N HIS A 3 22.41 -5.79 11.08
CA HIS A 3 21.65 -6.43 10.01
C HIS A 3 20.80 -5.32 9.37
N ALA A 4 20.94 -5.10 8.07
CA ALA A 4 20.11 -4.12 7.37
C ALA A 4 18.63 -4.52 7.52
N GLN A 5 17.81 -3.61 8.03
CA GLN A 5 16.38 -3.81 8.26
C GLN A 5 15.60 -3.04 7.20
N ALA A 6 14.34 -3.42 6.96
CA ALA A 6 13.43 -2.58 6.20
C ALA A 6 13.17 -1.27 6.97
N GLN A 7 12.89 -0.17 6.28
CA GLN A 7 12.74 1.15 6.91
C GLN A 7 11.34 1.73 6.71
N SER A 8 10.82 2.41 7.73
CA SER A 8 9.59 3.22 7.65
C SER A 8 9.88 4.64 7.16
N TYR A 9 8.81 5.44 6.98
CA TYR A 9 8.87 6.86 6.63
C TYR A 9 9.85 7.70 7.47
N PHE A 10 10.04 7.36 8.74
CA PHE A 10 10.94 8.08 9.64
C PHE A 10 12.34 7.44 9.73
N GLY A 11 12.71 6.55 8.79
CA GLY A 11 14.00 5.85 8.78
C GLY A 11 14.18 4.82 9.89
N SER A 12 13.13 4.55 10.67
CA SER A 12 13.17 3.55 11.75
C SER A 12 13.07 2.14 11.17
N PRO A 13 13.89 1.18 11.64
CA PRO A 13 13.74 -0.25 11.32
C PRO A 13 12.32 -0.76 11.54
N VAL A 14 11.83 -1.57 10.61
CA VAL A 14 10.53 -2.23 10.70
C VAL A 14 10.72 -3.73 10.57
N GLU A 15 10.44 -4.43 11.67
CA GLU A 15 10.45 -5.89 11.72
C GLU A 15 9.05 -6.47 11.45
N GLY A 16 8.99 -7.76 11.12
CA GLY A 16 7.73 -8.48 10.96
C GLY A 16 6.95 -8.16 9.67
N THR A 17 7.57 -7.51 8.69
CA THR A 17 7.00 -7.29 7.36
C THR A 17 7.65 -8.23 6.32
N LEU A 18 7.08 -8.30 5.12
CA LEU A 18 7.68 -9.02 3.99
C LEU A 18 8.70 -8.15 3.21
N CYS A 19 9.01 -6.94 3.68
CA CYS A 19 10.05 -6.13 3.06
C CYS A 19 11.43 -6.63 3.49
N HIS A 20 12.34 -6.71 2.52
CA HIS A 20 13.71 -7.15 2.72
C HIS A 20 14.57 -6.04 3.32
N ALA A 21 15.73 -6.46 3.79
CA ALA A 21 16.80 -5.58 4.24
C ALA A 21 17.13 -4.52 3.19
N GLY A 22 17.10 -3.23 3.57
CA GLY A 22 17.40 -2.11 2.68
C GLY A 22 16.23 -1.64 1.80
N GLU A 23 15.07 -2.29 1.88
CA GLU A 23 13.84 -1.79 1.27
C GLU A 23 13.10 -0.82 2.21
N THR A 24 12.36 0.11 1.61
CA THR A 24 11.45 1.01 2.33
C THR A 24 10.03 0.43 2.33
N VAL A 25 9.40 0.38 3.51
CA VAL A 25 8.03 -0.10 3.68
C VAL A 25 7.06 0.97 3.19
N MET A 26 6.51 0.79 1.99
CA MET A 26 5.49 1.67 1.43
C MET A 26 4.13 1.40 2.06
N PHE A 27 3.81 0.11 2.20
CA PHE A 27 2.62 -0.38 2.89
C PHE A 27 2.97 -1.69 3.61
N ALA A 28 2.49 -1.92 4.84
CA ALA A 28 2.54 -3.25 5.46
C ALA A 28 1.48 -3.43 6.54
N CYS A 29 0.86 -4.61 6.58
CA CYS A 29 0.00 -5.02 7.69
C CYS A 29 -0.17 -6.55 7.75
N PRO A 30 -0.46 -7.11 8.95
CA PRO A 30 -0.97 -8.46 9.07
C PRO A 30 -2.44 -8.56 8.62
N SER A 31 -2.81 -9.72 8.10
CA SER A 31 -4.16 -10.11 7.72
C SER A 31 -4.35 -11.59 8.11
N GLY A 32 -4.80 -11.82 9.33
CA GLY A 32 -4.83 -13.14 9.96
C GLY A 32 -3.43 -13.77 10.04
N GLN A 33 -3.24 -14.95 9.44
CA GLN A 33 -1.95 -15.64 9.42
C GLN A 33 -1.01 -15.16 8.30
N LYS A 34 -1.43 -14.16 7.52
CA LYS A 34 -0.69 -13.64 6.37
C LYS A 34 -0.23 -12.21 6.63
N GLN A 35 0.70 -11.76 5.82
CA GLN A 35 1.22 -10.40 5.76
C GLN A 35 0.97 -9.87 4.35
N ILE A 36 0.63 -8.59 4.27
CA ILE A 36 0.54 -7.82 3.02
C ILE A 36 1.65 -6.78 3.11
N ALA A 37 2.49 -6.67 2.09
CA ALA A 37 3.51 -5.63 2.02
C ALA A 37 3.66 -5.05 0.61
N VAL A 38 3.95 -3.76 0.55
CA VAL A 38 4.52 -3.08 -0.62
C VAL A 38 5.84 -2.47 -0.20
N CYS A 39 6.89 -2.82 -0.91
CA CYS A 39 8.26 -2.49 -0.57
C CYS A 39 8.89 -1.74 -1.73
N ALA A 40 9.59 -0.64 -1.45
CA ALA A 40 10.35 0.12 -2.44
C ALA A 40 11.84 -0.15 -2.27
N ALA A 41 12.57 -0.19 -3.39
CA ALA A 41 14.03 -0.15 -3.36
C ALA A 41 14.55 0.99 -4.22
N ALA A 42 15.64 1.61 -3.75
CA ALA A 42 16.29 2.68 -4.47
C ALA A 42 16.98 2.14 -5.74
N THR A 43 16.78 2.81 -6.87
CA THR A 43 17.45 2.48 -8.14
C THR A 43 17.57 3.75 -8.99
N GLY A 44 18.72 3.95 -9.63
CA GLY A 44 18.92 5.09 -10.55
C GLY A 44 18.75 6.46 -9.90
N GLY A 45 19.03 6.60 -8.60
CA GLY A 45 18.90 7.86 -7.86
C GLY A 45 17.48 8.17 -7.34
N SER A 46 16.49 7.34 -7.66
CA SER A 46 15.15 7.43 -7.06
C SER A 46 15.06 6.52 -5.83
N PRO A 47 14.53 6.98 -4.68
CA PRO A 47 14.24 6.12 -3.53
C PRO A 47 13.12 5.10 -3.82
N PHE A 48 12.35 5.33 -4.89
CA PHE A 48 11.24 4.50 -5.35
C PHE A 48 11.55 3.90 -6.72
N GLY A 49 12.81 3.55 -6.98
CA GLY A 49 13.24 3.07 -8.29
C GLY A 49 12.56 1.77 -8.72
N THR A 50 12.13 0.96 -7.74
CA THR A 50 11.38 -0.28 -7.94
C THR A 50 10.34 -0.44 -6.82
N LEU A 51 9.27 -1.20 -7.10
CA LEU A 51 8.26 -1.59 -6.11
C LEU A 51 8.01 -3.08 -6.18
N HIS A 52 7.81 -3.72 -5.03
CA HIS A 52 7.40 -5.11 -4.91
C HIS A 52 6.19 -5.23 -3.99
N TYR A 53 5.11 -5.81 -4.50
CA TYR A 53 4.00 -6.32 -3.71
C TYR A 53 4.33 -7.74 -3.26
N ARG A 54 4.21 -8.01 -1.96
CA ARG A 54 4.39 -9.34 -1.38
C ARG A 54 3.20 -9.72 -0.50
N PHE A 55 2.83 -10.99 -0.58
CA PHE A 55 1.81 -11.61 0.25
C PHE A 55 2.26 -13.01 0.68
N GLY A 56 2.07 -13.36 1.94
CA GLY A 56 2.53 -14.66 2.47
C GLY A 56 2.58 -14.68 4.00
N SER A 57 3.18 -15.71 4.57
CA SER A 57 3.50 -15.77 6.01
C SER A 57 4.89 -15.19 6.29
N SER A 58 5.24 -15.03 7.57
CA SER A 58 6.59 -14.60 7.97
C SER A 58 7.71 -15.53 7.50
N SER A 59 7.41 -16.78 7.21
CA SER A 59 8.37 -17.82 6.79
C SER A 59 8.28 -18.17 5.30
N ASN A 60 7.24 -17.70 4.59
CA ASN A 60 7.00 -18.08 3.20
C ASN A 60 6.27 -16.98 2.43
N THR A 61 6.95 -16.39 1.46
CA THR A 61 6.33 -15.50 0.47
C THR A 61 5.55 -16.33 -0.54
N GLU A 62 4.22 -16.23 -0.53
CA GLU A 62 3.32 -16.97 -1.41
C GLU A 62 3.14 -16.27 -2.76
N LEU A 63 3.29 -14.96 -2.77
CA LEU A 63 3.19 -14.12 -3.95
C LEU A 63 4.17 -12.96 -3.84
N GLU A 64 4.94 -12.77 -4.89
CA GLU A 64 5.79 -11.60 -5.10
C GLU A 64 5.56 -11.07 -6.52
N PHE A 65 5.36 -9.77 -6.65
CA PHE A 65 5.13 -9.11 -7.92
C PHE A 65 5.71 -7.68 -7.90
N PRO A 66 6.40 -7.23 -8.96
CA PRO A 66 6.84 -7.98 -10.12
C PRO A 66 8.00 -8.91 -9.78
N ALA A 67 8.12 -10.02 -10.51
CA ALA A 67 9.20 -11.01 -10.32
C ALA A 67 10.56 -10.49 -10.78
N ARG A 68 10.57 -9.48 -11.66
CA ARG A 68 11.77 -8.76 -12.08
C ARG A 68 11.59 -7.29 -11.73
N PRO A 69 12.63 -6.60 -11.22
CA PRO A 69 12.52 -5.19 -10.92
C PRO A 69 12.17 -4.38 -12.17
N MET A 70 11.20 -3.50 -12.05
CA MET A 70 10.79 -2.58 -13.11
C MET A 70 10.33 -1.24 -12.51
N PRO A 71 10.40 -0.14 -13.26
CA PRO A 71 9.96 1.18 -12.79
C PRO A 71 8.49 1.18 -12.36
N PRO A 72 8.15 1.73 -11.19
CA PRO A 72 6.77 1.72 -10.69
C PRO A 72 5.74 2.34 -11.64
N ARG A 73 6.11 3.38 -12.39
CA ARG A 73 5.22 4.04 -13.35
C ARG A 73 4.69 3.11 -14.44
N GLU A 74 5.35 1.98 -14.70
CA GLU A 74 4.93 1.04 -15.75
C GLU A 74 3.76 0.14 -15.33
N PHE A 75 3.55 -0.07 -14.03
CA PHE A 75 2.58 -1.05 -13.55
C PHE A 75 1.78 -0.60 -12.32
N ALA A 76 2.14 0.51 -11.69
CA ALA A 76 1.46 1.03 -10.53
C ALA A 76 0.76 2.37 -10.83
N GLY A 77 -0.31 2.63 -10.10
CA GLY A 77 -1.02 3.91 -10.05
C GLY A 77 -1.61 4.09 -8.65
N GLY A 78 -1.71 5.30 -8.14
CA GLY A 78 -2.29 5.53 -6.82
C GLY A 78 -2.89 6.91 -6.67
N ASN A 79 -3.62 7.15 -5.59
CA ASN A 79 -4.15 8.48 -5.30
C ASN A 79 -4.41 8.65 -3.80
N SER A 80 -4.52 9.91 -3.37
CA SER A 80 -4.96 10.30 -2.04
C SER A 80 -6.18 11.21 -2.20
N LEU A 81 -7.34 10.73 -1.76
CA LEU A 81 -8.64 11.36 -1.99
C LEU A 81 -9.30 11.73 -0.67
N GLY A 82 -10.04 12.83 -0.68
CA GLY A 82 -11.03 13.15 0.33
C GLY A 82 -12.43 12.78 -0.15
N ASP A 83 -13.34 12.47 0.77
CA ASP A 83 -14.76 12.25 0.45
C ASP A 83 -15.58 13.55 0.37
N GLY A 84 -14.91 14.71 0.46
CA GLY A 84 -15.54 16.04 0.55
C GLY A 84 -16.08 16.38 1.96
N GLY A 85 -15.92 15.47 2.92
CA GLY A 85 -16.25 15.66 4.32
C GLY A 85 -15.02 15.42 5.20
N ARG A 86 -15.04 14.29 5.91
CA ARG A 86 -14.09 14.01 6.99
C ARG A 86 -13.45 12.61 6.84
N GLY A 87 -13.56 12.05 5.62
CA GLY A 87 -12.95 10.81 5.21
C GLY A 87 -11.76 11.05 4.29
N THR A 88 -10.68 10.31 4.50
CA THR A 88 -9.51 10.27 3.61
C THR A 88 -9.27 8.82 3.16
N LEU A 89 -8.83 8.67 1.93
CA LEU A 89 -8.47 7.40 1.33
C LEU A 89 -7.15 7.58 0.59
N VAL A 90 -6.12 6.85 1.01
CA VAL A 90 -4.90 6.68 0.22
C VAL A 90 -4.85 5.26 -0.30
N TYR A 91 -4.54 5.09 -1.58
CA TYR A 91 -4.41 3.78 -2.19
C TYR A 91 -3.30 3.73 -3.24
N LEU A 92 -2.80 2.51 -3.46
CA LEU A 92 -1.84 2.18 -4.49
C LEU A 92 -2.26 0.88 -5.16
N ARG A 93 -2.57 0.94 -6.45
CA ARG A 93 -2.90 -0.18 -7.33
C ARG A 93 -1.64 -0.64 -8.05
N LEU A 94 -1.32 -1.92 -7.96
CA LEU A 94 -0.25 -2.59 -8.71
C LEU A 94 -0.87 -3.62 -9.67
N ASN A 95 -0.61 -3.49 -10.96
CA ASN A 95 -1.22 -4.30 -12.01
C ASN A 95 -0.29 -5.41 -12.48
N ASN A 96 -0.70 -6.67 -12.28
CA ASN A 96 -0.02 -7.87 -12.75
C ASN A 96 -0.87 -8.56 -13.83
N GLY A 97 -0.66 -8.16 -15.09
CA GLY A 97 -1.49 -8.61 -16.21
C GLY A 97 -2.96 -8.26 -15.97
N ASP A 98 -3.83 -9.27 -15.98
CA ASP A 98 -5.27 -9.10 -15.74
C ASP A 98 -5.67 -8.98 -14.27
N THR A 99 -4.73 -9.12 -13.33
CA THR A 99 -5.00 -9.03 -11.89
C THR A 99 -4.40 -7.75 -11.31
N SER A 100 -5.16 -6.98 -10.55
CA SER A 100 -4.66 -5.84 -9.80
C SER A 100 -4.72 -6.09 -8.31
N TYR A 101 -3.71 -5.57 -7.59
CA TYR A 101 -3.64 -5.56 -6.14
C TYR A 101 -3.64 -4.11 -5.69
N THR A 102 -4.72 -3.65 -5.06
CA THR A 102 -4.84 -2.29 -4.56
C THR A 102 -4.75 -2.29 -3.04
N VAL A 103 -3.59 -1.89 -2.52
CA VAL A 103 -3.45 -1.61 -1.08
C VAL A 103 -4.11 -0.27 -0.75
N TYR A 104 -4.75 -0.19 0.40
CA TYR A 104 -5.45 1.03 0.81
C TYR A 104 -5.33 1.26 2.32
N ALA A 105 -5.43 2.53 2.70
CA ALA A 105 -5.72 2.97 4.06
C ALA A 105 -6.78 4.07 3.99
N GLU A 106 -7.87 3.86 4.72
CA GLU A 106 -8.98 4.80 4.85
C GLU A 106 -9.10 5.19 6.32
N ALA A 107 -9.26 6.49 6.56
CA ALA A 107 -9.57 7.04 7.87
C ALA A 107 -10.80 7.94 7.75
N VAL A 108 -11.78 7.74 8.62
CA VAL A 108 -13.00 8.55 8.67
C VAL A 108 -13.19 9.03 10.10
N ASN A 109 -13.29 10.34 10.30
CA ASN A 109 -13.54 10.94 11.61
C ASN A 109 -14.73 11.89 11.55
N PRO A 110 -15.98 11.38 11.66
CA PRO A 110 -17.18 12.18 11.41
C PRO A 110 -17.41 13.34 12.39
N THR A 111 -17.05 13.20 13.67
CA THR A 111 -17.31 14.24 14.68
C THR A 111 -16.08 15.05 15.13
N TYR A 112 -14.85 14.67 14.76
CA TYR A 112 -13.58 15.22 15.26
C TYR A 112 -13.34 14.96 16.75
N GLN A 113 -14.24 14.22 17.40
CA GLN A 113 -14.09 13.84 18.81
C GLN A 113 -13.28 12.53 18.94
N GLY A 114 -13.02 11.84 17.83
CA GLY A 114 -12.21 10.61 17.77
C GLY A 114 -12.92 9.35 18.26
N THR A 115 -14.04 9.48 18.98
CA THR A 115 -14.82 8.36 19.53
C THR A 115 -15.59 7.58 18.47
N ASP A 116 -15.91 8.23 17.35
CA ASP A 116 -16.55 7.65 16.17
C ASP A 116 -15.59 7.54 14.97
N ALA A 117 -14.29 7.76 15.21
CA ALA A 117 -13.29 7.58 14.18
C ALA A 117 -13.15 6.10 13.82
N SER A 118 -13.05 5.82 12.53
CA SER A 118 -12.81 4.48 12.01
C SER A 118 -11.63 4.51 11.05
N GLU A 119 -10.75 3.52 11.20
CA GLU A 119 -9.67 3.27 10.27
C GLU A 119 -9.84 1.87 9.70
N ARG A 120 -9.67 1.76 8.39
CA ARG A 120 -9.59 0.45 7.73
C ARG A 120 -8.48 0.46 6.69
N SER A 121 -7.76 -0.63 6.64
CA SER A 121 -6.71 -0.85 5.65
C SER A 121 -6.80 -2.28 5.12
N GLY A 122 -6.14 -2.53 3.99
CA GLY A 122 -6.14 -3.86 3.39
C GLY A 122 -5.68 -3.85 1.96
N VAL A 123 -5.98 -4.94 1.26
CA VAL A 123 -5.79 -5.09 -0.18
C VAL A 123 -7.10 -5.52 -0.83
N ILE A 124 -7.43 -4.85 -1.93
CA ILE A 124 -8.45 -5.26 -2.88
C ILE A 124 -7.76 -5.98 -4.03
N VAL A 125 -8.31 -7.12 -4.41
CA VAL A 125 -7.84 -7.88 -5.56
C VAL A 125 -8.92 -7.84 -6.62
N GLU A 126 -8.60 -7.30 -7.80
CA GLU A 126 -9.49 -7.34 -8.96
C GLU A 126 -8.88 -8.25 -10.03
N ARG A 127 -9.72 -8.96 -10.79
CA ARG A 127 -9.29 -9.70 -11.98
C ARG A 127 -10.22 -9.37 -13.15
N HIS A 128 -9.66 -8.97 -14.29
CA HIS A 128 -10.41 -8.42 -15.42
C HIS A 128 -11.38 -7.31 -15.00
N GLY A 129 -10.95 -6.43 -14.08
CA GLY A 129 -11.76 -5.32 -13.56
C GLY A 129 -12.94 -5.74 -12.68
N LYS A 130 -13.03 -7.01 -12.27
CA LYS A 130 -14.04 -7.50 -11.33
C LYS A 130 -13.42 -7.76 -9.97
N LEU A 131 -14.09 -7.34 -8.90
CA LEU A 131 -13.68 -7.64 -7.54
C LEU A 131 -13.60 -9.16 -7.33
N LEU A 132 -12.40 -9.66 -7.04
CA LEU A 132 -12.15 -11.07 -6.73
C LEU A 132 -12.11 -11.29 -5.22
N ALA A 133 -11.46 -10.40 -4.48
CA ALA A 133 -11.35 -10.49 -3.03
C ALA A 133 -11.06 -9.14 -2.38
N THR A 134 -11.43 -9.03 -1.11
CA THR A 134 -10.93 -7.97 -0.21
C THR A 134 -10.35 -8.64 1.02
N ARG A 135 -9.07 -8.39 1.30
CA ARG A 135 -8.40 -8.85 2.52
C ARG A 135 -8.12 -7.64 3.39
N LYS A 136 -8.74 -7.59 4.56
CA LYS A 136 -8.56 -6.49 5.51
C LYS A 136 -7.33 -6.74 6.38
N CYS A 137 -6.65 -5.67 6.75
CA CYS A 137 -5.66 -5.72 7.81
C CYS A 137 -6.34 -5.99 9.15
N ASP A 138 -5.61 -6.62 10.07
CA ASP A 138 -6.11 -6.89 11.42
C ASP A 138 -6.25 -5.56 12.20
N ALA A 139 -7.45 -5.28 12.72
CA ALA A 139 -7.79 -3.98 13.31
C ALA A 139 -6.96 -3.60 14.54
N GLN A 140 -6.41 -4.58 15.25
CA GLN A 140 -5.59 -4.37 16.46
C GLN A 140 -4.11 -4.25 16.14
N ALA A 141 -3.71 -4.53 14.90
CA ALA A 141 -2.33 -4.53 14.49
C ALA A 141 -1.94 -3.22 13.80
N ARG A 142 -0.66 -2.87 13.91
CA ARG A 142 -0.12 -1.69 13.25
C ARG A 142 -0.15 -1.86 11.74
N THR A 143 -0.76 -0.90 11.05
CA THR A 143 -0.61 -0.71 9.60
C THR A 143 0.45 0.35 9.35
N TYR A 144 1.39 0.06 8.45
CA TYR A 144 2.32 1.03 7.90
C TYR A 144 1.76 1.47 6.55
N SER A 145 1.43 2.75 6.38
CA SER A 145 0.96 3.30 5.09
C SER A 145 1.45 4.73 4.82
N GLY A 146 2.17 5.35 5.78
CA GLY A 146 2.57 6.76 5.69
C GLY A 146 3.46 7.08 4.48
N MET A 147 4.28 6.12 4.04
CA MET A 147 5.10 6.27 2.83
C MET A 147 4.29 6.42 1.53
N LEU A 148 3.02 5.98 1.51
CA LEU A 148 2.14 6.24 0.36
C LEU A 148 1.83 7.74 0.20
N LEU A 149 1.97 8.53 1.27
CA LEU A 149 1.74 9.97 1.29
C LEU A 149 3.02 10.78 1.08
N ASP A 150 4.16 10.13 0.79
CA ASP A 150 5.38 10.85 0.45
C ASP A 150 5.15 11.72 -0.81
N PRO A 151 5.49 13.03 -0.76
CA PRO A 151 5.23 13.95 -1.87
C PRO A 151 6.03 13.63 -3.14
N LYS A 152 7.08 12.82 -3.05
CA LYS A 152 7.86 12.32 -4.20
C LYS A 152 7.38 10.97 -4.72
N PHE A 153 6.30 10.43 -4.14
CA PHE A 153 5.76 9.13 -4.52
C PHE A 153 4.53 9.25 -5.43
N LEU A 154 3.35 9.62 -4.90
CA LEU A 154 2.15 9.75 -5.71
C LEU A 154 2.21 11.01 -6.58
N GLY A 155 1.96 10.85 -7.89
CA GLY A 155 2.06 11.92 -8.88
C GLY A 155 3.48 12.16 -9.40
N ASP A 156 4.49 11.80 -8.61
CA ASP A 156 5.88 11.70 -9.07
C ASP A 156 6.22 10.22 -9.36
N ALA A 157 6.90 9.46 -8.49
CA ALA A 157 7.34 8.09 -8.82
C ALA A 157 6.26 7.12 -9.33
N VAL A 158 4.98 7.34 -8.98
CA VAL A 158 3.82 6.57 -9.47
C VAL A 158 2.77 7.55 -10.01
N PRO A 159 2.19 7.33 -11.21
CA PRO A 159 1.15 8.20 -11.76
C PRO A 159 -0.10 8.22 -10.88
N LEU A 160 -0.83 9.33 -10.94
CA LEU A 160 -2.14 9.42 -10.29
C LEU A 160 -3.13 8.47 -10.99
N ASP A 161 -3.77 7.61 -10.21
CA ASP A 161 -4.78 6.70 -10.72
C ASP A 161 -6.12 7.45 -10.87
N PRO A 162 -6.68 7.52 -12.09
CA PRO A 162 -7.95 8.22 -12.36
C PRO A 162 -9.18 7.41 -11.92
N LYS A 163 -9.02 6.16 -11.48
CA LYS A 163 -10.13 5.26 -11.13
C LYS A 163 -10.07 4.87 -9.67
N VAL A 164 -11.03 5.40 -8.89
CA VAL A 164 -11.25 4.99 -7.50
C VAL A 164 -11.49 3.48 -7.45
N PRO A 165 -10.84 2.72 -6.54
CA PRO A 165 -11.05 1.29 -6.41
C PRO A 165 -12.49 0.95 -5.97
N PRO A 166 -13.01 -0.25 -6.30
CA PRO A 166 -14.32 -0.68 -5.83
C PRO A 166 -14.36 -0.73 -4.29
N GLY A 167 -15.52 -0.46 -3.69
CA GLY A 167 -15.68 -0.46 -2.23
C GLY A 167 -15.43 0.89 -1.53
N PHE A 168 -15.24 1.96 -2.32
CA PHE A 168 -15.08 3.35 -1.85
C PHE A 168 -16.05 4.32 -2.57
N PRO A 169 -17.37 4.09 -2.56
CA PRO A 169 -18.34 4.85 -3.37
C PRO A 169 -18.47 6.34 -2.98
N THR A 170 -18.04 6.71 -1.78
CA THR A 170 -18.07 8.10 -1.27
C THR A 170 -16.92 8.93 -1.81
N TYR A 171 -15.84 8.31 -2.27
CA TYR A 171 -14.66 8.99 -2.79
C TYR A 171 -14.80 9.21 -4.29
N LYS A 172 -14.48 10.42 -4.74
CA LYS A 172 -14.51 10.82 -6.15
C LYS A 172 -13.17 11.43 -6.53
N GLN A 173 -12.83 11.35 -7.81
CA GLN A 173 -11.74 12.15 -8.35
C GLN A 173 -12.12 13.63 -8.23
N PRO A 174 -11.17 14.51 -7.87
CA PRO A 174 -11.37 15.95 -7.92
C PRO A 174 -11.65 16.45 -9.35
#